data_AF-A0AAN8FCK4-F1
#
_entry.id   AF-A0AAN8FCK4-F1
#
_cell.length_a   1.000
_cell.length_b   1.000
_cell.length_c   1.000
_cell.angle_alpha   90.00
_cell.angle_beta   90.00
_cell.angle_gamma   90.00
#
_symmetry.space_group_name_H-M   'P 1'
#
loop_
_entity.id
_entity.type
_entity.pdbx_description
1 polymer ?
#
loop_
_entity_poly.entity_id
_entity_poly.type
_entity_poly.pdbx_seq_one_letter_code
_entity_poly.pdbx_strand_id
1 'polypeptide(L)'
;PVFRSENREIRQDFCVYLQIIPGFASCFSSMLLLNLALDRLLSLTTSYKVLANFHTRLYITIQLLPACVFAAVIVILAFLNRNADEYVICTGASYIHYPVIEIYVNTVTIICILLIICYSLFGILLKRLPMSTENMRNVYRSLIVINTSIVFGNFGAIILALTDEDHRNPTLSTVLLAGLLMSFGSAMSFFAYYLMR
;
A
#
# COMPACT_ATOMS: atom_id res chain seq x y z
N PRO A 1 20.10 -1.27 29.27
CA PRO A 1 18.83 -0.52 29.24
C PRO A 1 18.14 -0.61 27.87
N VAL A 2 16.91 -1.15 27.84
CA VAL A 2 16.08 -1.33 26.63
C VAL A 2 15.27 -0.07 26.30
N PHE A 3 15.12 0.83 27.28
CA PHE A 3 14.34 2.06 27.19
C PHE A 3 15.16 3.26 27.66
N ARG A 4 15.06 4.39 26.93
CA ARG A 4 15.45 5.72 27.42
C ARG A 4 14.16 6.54 27.58
N SER A 5 13.70 6.71 28.82
CA SER A 5 12.33 7.16 29.12
C SER A 5 12.05 8.64 28.83
N GLU A 6 13.05 9.45 28.54
CA GLU A 6 12.84 10.88 28.23
C GLU A 6 12.36 11.13 26.78
N ASN A 7 12.61 10.24 25.82
CA ASN A 7 12.31 10.51 24.39
C ASN A 7 11.43 9.47 23.67
N ARG A 8 10.86 8.46 24.34
CA ARG A 8 10.13 7.34 23.69
C ARG A 8 10.96 6.62 22.59
N GLU A 9 12.27 6.66 22.72
CA GLU A 9 13.19 5.97 21.82
C GLU A 9 13.38 4.53 22.29
N ILE A 10 13.31 3.59 21.34
CA ILE A 10 13.61 2.18 21.58
C ILE A 10 14.74 1.76 20.66
N ARG A 11 15.42 0.67 21.02
CA ARG A 11 16.47 0.11 20.18
C ARG A 11 15.87 -0.35 18.85
N GLN A 12 16.53 0.02 17.75
CA GLN A 12 15.99 -0.18 16.40
C GLN A 12 15.75 -1.67 16.09
N ASP A 13 16.59 -2.58 16.56
CA ASP A 13 16.41 -4.03 16.44
C ASP A 13 15.05 -4.49 17.00
N PHE A 14 14.63 -3.98 18.16
CA PHE A 14 13.36 -4.28 18.78
C PHE A 14 12.19 -3.67 17.99
N CYS A 15 12.38 -2.46 17.45
CA CYS A 15 11.40 -1.83 16.57
C CYS A 15 11.15 -2.64 15.29
N VAL A 16 12.21 -3.18 14.67
CA VAL A 16 12.11 -4.06 13.50
C VAL A 16 11.22 -5.26 13.83
N TYR A 17 11.43 -5.95 14.95
CA TYR A 17 10.58 -7.09 15.32
C TYR A 17 9.10 -6.74 15.47
N LEU A 18 8.80 -5.60 16.08
CA LEU A 18 7.41 -5.12 16.25
C LEU A 18 6.76 -4.78 14.90
N GLN A 19 7.54 -4.26 13.96
CA GLN A 19 7.02 -3.76 12.68
C GLN A 19 7.13 -4.74 11.51
N ILE A 20 7.72 -5.92 11.68
CA ILE A 20 7.75 -6.94 10.61
C ILE A 20 6.36 -7.26 10.07
N ILE A 21 5.37 -7.48 10.96
CA ILE A 21 4.01 -7.84 10.54
C ILE A 21 3.31 -6.65 9.83
N PRO A 22 3.26 -5.43 10.42
CA PRO A 22 2.74 -4.25 9.74
C PRO A 22 3.44 -3.92 8.41
N GLY A 23 4.77 -4.02 8.38
CA GLY A 23 5.59 -3.77 7.20
C GLY A 23 5.28 -4.75 6.07
N PHE A 24 5.18 -6.05 6.39
CA PHE A 24 4.76 -7.08 5.44
C PHE A 24 3.36 -6.77 4.89
N ALA A 25 2.39 -6.49 5.78
CA ALA A 25 1.01 -6.22 5.38
C ALA A 25 0.90 -4.98 4.47
N SER A 26 1.64 -3.92 4.77
CA SER A 26 1.68 -2.69 3.96
C SER A 26 2.22 -2.93 2.55
N CYS A 27 3.36 -3.63 2.44
CA CYS A 27 3.97 -3.96 1.15
C CYS A 27 3.07 -4.90 0.33
N PHE A 28 2.53 -5.93 0.99
CA PHE A 28 1.63 -6.89 0.38
C PHE A 28 0.37 -6.22 -0.15
N SER A 29 -0.26 -5.36 0.65
CA SER A 29 -1.48 -4.63 0.28
C SER A 29 -1.26 -3.74 -0.94
N SER A 30 -0.17 -2.95 -0.94
CA SER A 30 0.14 -2.03 -2.04
C SER A 30 0.30 -2.76 -3.38
N MET A 31 1.02 -3.89 -3.38
CA MET A 31 1.24 -4.65 -4.60
C MET A 31 0.02 -5.45 -5.02
N LEU A 32 -0.76 -5.96 -4.07
CA LEU A 32 -2.04 -6.62 -4.33
C LEU A 32 -3.06 -5.67 -4.97
N LEU A 33 -3.14 -4.42 -4.50
CA LEU A 33 -4.02 -3.39 -5.09
C LEU A 33 -3.68 -3.12 -6.55
N LEU A 34 -2.38 -3.05 -6.89
CA LEU A 34 -1.93 -2.87 -8.28
C LEU A 34 -2.34 -4.05 -9.15
N ASN A 35 -2.09 -5.27 -8.66
CA ASN A 35 -2.47 -6.48 -9.38
C ASN A 35 -3.99 -6.56 -9.58
N LEU A 36 -4.78 -6.14 -8.59
CA LEU A 36 -6.24 -6.09 -8.69
C LEU A 36 -6.69 -5.04 -9.72
N ALA A 37 -6.05 -3.87 -9.75
CA ALA A 37 -6.34 -2.82 -10.72
C ALA A 37 -6.07 -3.30 -12.16
N LEU A 38 -4.94 -3.97 -12.37
CA LEU A 38 -4.57 -4.57 -13.65
C LEU A 38 -5.55 -5.67 -14.07
N ASP A 39 -5.94 -6.56 -13.16
CA ASP A 39 -6.96 -7.56 -13.42
C ASP A 39 -8.28 -6.93 -13.89
N ARG A 40 -8.77 -5.91 -13.18
CA ARG A 40 -10.02 -5.24 -13.57
C ARG A 40 -9.91 -4.61 -14.95
N LEU A 41 -8.77 -4.01 -15.28
CA LEU A 41 -8.50 -3.46 -16.60
C LEU A 41 -8.49 -4.56 -17.68
N LEU A 42 -7.84 -5.69 -17.41
CA LEU A 42 -7.75 -6.83 -18.32
C LEU A 42 -9.09 -7.57 -18.46
N SER A 43 -9.90 -7.65 -17.41
CA SER A 43 -11.24 -8.25 -17.42
C SER A 43 -12.21 -7.52 -18.36
N LEU A 44 -11.96 -6.25 -18.70
CA LEU A 44 -12.72 -5.52 -19.72
C LEU A 44 -12.32 -5.94 -21.15
N THR A 45 -11.15 -6.55 -21.33
CA THR A 45 -10.68 -7.06 -22.62
C THR A 45 -11.19 -8.49 -22.85
N THR A 46 -11.68 -8.75 -24.08
CA THR A 46 -12.37 -10.01 -24.44
C THR A 46 -11.47 -11.25 -24.28
N SER A 47 -10.16 -11.10 -24.45
CA SER A 47 -9.17 -12.19 -24.42
C SER A 47 -8.93 -12.77 -23.02
N TYR A 48 -9.16 -11.99 -21.95
CA TYR A 48 -8.87 -12.40 -20.57
C TYR A 48 -9.97 -13.29 -19.95
N LYS A 49 -11.22 -13.14 -20.42
CA LYS A 49 -12.37 -13.90 -19.92
C LYS A 49 -12.25 -15.41 -20.18
N VAL A 50 -11.57 -15.80 -21.26
CA VAL A 50 -11.36 -17.22 -21.60
C VAL A 50 -10.34 -17.86 -20.65
N LEU A 51 -9.26 -17.15 -20.31
CA LEU A 51 -8.20 -17.67 -19.44
C LEU A 51 -8.64 -17.75 -17.97
N ALA A 52 -9.37 -16.74 -17.48
CA ALA A 52 -9.85 -16.70 -16.10
C ALA A 52 -10.89 -17.80 -15.79
N ASN A 53 -11.69 -18.20 -16.79
CA ASN A 53 -12.74 -19.21 -16.60
C ASN A 53 -12.19 -20.63 -16.47
N PHE A 54 -11.07 -20.95 -17.12
CA PHE A 54 -10.53 -22.31 -17.13
C PHE A 54 -9.69 -22.64 -15.88
N HIS A 55 -9.01 -21.65 -15.27
CA HIS A 55 -8.09 -21.92 -14.15
C HIS A 55 -8.11 -20.84 -13.06
N THR A 56 -9.26 -20.73 -12.37
CA THR A 56 -9.46 -19.77 -11.25
C THR A 56 -8.43 -19.90 -10.12
N ARG A 57 -8.00 -21.12 -9.78
CA ARG A 57 -6.98 -21.32 -8.71
C ARG A 57 -5.60 -20.81 -9.11
N LEU A 58 -5.10 -21.19 -10.29
CA LEU A 58 -3.81 -20.70 -10.80
C LEU A 58 -3.81 -19.19 -10.97
N TYR A 59 -4.93 -18.64 -11.42
CA TYR A 59 -5.14 -17.22 -11.58
C TYR A 59 -4.93 -16.45 -10.26
N ILE A 60 -5.61 -16.88 -9.19
CA ILE A 60 -5.45 -16.27 -7.87
C ILE A 60 -4.00 -16.41 -7.38
N THR A 61 -3.37 -17.57 -7.58
CA THR A 61 -1.98 -17.78 -7.18
C THR A 61 -1.02 -16.84 -7.91
N ILE A 62 -1.18 -16.65 -9.22
CA ILE A 62 -0.34 -15.75 -10.03
C ILE A 62 -0.47 -14.30 -9.56
N GLN A 63 -1.65 -13.91 -9.05
CA GLN A 63 -1.90 -12.55 -8.57
C GLN A 63 -1.35 -12.32 -7.15
N LEU A 64 -1.40 -13.34 -6.29
CA LEU A 64 -0.92 -13.28 -4.91
C LEU A 64 0.60 -13.43 -4.80
N LEU A 65 1.18 -14.30 -5.61
CA LEU A 65 2.61 -14.64 -5.58
C LEU A 65 3.54 -13.41 -5.66
N PRO A 66 3.42 -12.50 -6.65
CA PRO A 66 4.30 -11.34 -6.74
C PRO A 66 4.15 -10.40 -5.55
N ALA A 67 2.95 -10.27 -4.98
CA ALA A 67 2.74 -9.46 -3.77
C ALA A 67 3.43 -10.08 -2.54
N CYS A 68 3.32 -11.41 -2.37
CA CYS A 68 4.01 -12.14 -1.31
C CYS A 68 5.54 -12.05 -1.46
N VAL A 69 6.06 -12.27 -2.66
CA VAL A 69 7.50 -12.20 -2.95
C VAL A 69 8.04 -10.80 -2.68
N PHE A 70 7.35 -9.77 -3.16
CA PHE A 70 7.75 -8.37 -2.93
C PHE A 70 7.79 -8.03 -1.44
N ALA A 71 6.72 -8.36 -0.70
CA ALA A 71 6.66 -8.09 0.73
C ALA A 71 7.75 -8.86 1.50
N ALA A 72 7.99 -10.12 1.17
CA ALA A 72 9.04 -10.92 1.78
C ALA A 72 10.44 -10.33 1.53
N VAL A 73 10.74 -9.89 0.30
CA VAL A 73 12.02 -9.27 -0.04
C VAL A 73 12.27 -8.02 0.80
N ILE A 74 11.29 -7.12 0.93
CA ILE A 74 11.43 -5.90 1.73
C ILE A 74 11.65 -6.23 3.21
N VAL A 75 10.91 -7.19 3.77
CA VAL A 75 11.08 -7.60 5.17
C VAL A 75 12.46 -8.24 5.41
N ILE A 76 12.93 -9.09 4.50
CA ILE A 76 14.26 -9.71 4.59
C ILE A 76 15.34 -8.63 4.52
N LEU A 77 15.23 -7.67 3.60
CA LEU A 77 16.17 -6.55 3.48
C LEU A 77 16.18 -5.67 4.73
N ALA A 78 15.02 -5.40 5.33
CA ALA A 78 14.92 -4.67 6.59
C ALA A 78 15.57 -5.43 7.75
N PHE A 79 15.42 -6.76 7.79
CA PHE A 79 16.02 -7.59 8.83
C PHE A 79 17.55 -7.67 8.70
N LEU A 80 18.07 -7.78 7.47
CA LEU A 80 19.51 -7.84 7.21
C LEU A 80 20.24 -6.52 7.48
N ASN A 81 19.58 -5.38 7.27
CA ASN A 81 20.16 -4.05 7.49
C ASN A 81 19.79 -3.45 8.86
N ARG A 82 19.42 -4.29 9.83
CA ARG A 82 19.12 -3.82 11.19
C ARG A 82 20.39 -3.32 11.88
N ASN A 83 20.30 -2.18 12.56
CA ASN A 83 21.37 -1.68 13.42
C ASN A 83 20.95 -1.80 14.89
N ALA A 84 21.82 -2.34 15.75
CA ALA A 84 21.51 -2.53 17.18
C ALA A 84 22.00 -1.35 18.04
N ASP A 85 22.83 -0.49 17.47
CA ASP A 85 23.47 0.63 18.20
C ASP A 85 22.66 1.93 18.10
N GLU A 86 21.61 1.95 17.28
CA GLU A 86 20.73 3.11 17.09
C GLU A 86 19.45 3.02 17.93
N TYR A 87 19.11 4.14 18.54
CA TYR A 87 17.86 4.36 19.25
C TYR A 87 16.97 5.22 18.35
N VAL A 88 15.77 4.72 18.06
CA VAL A 88 14.81 5.37 17.15
C VAL A 88 13.43 5.40 17.77
N ILE A 89 12.63 6.40 17.42
CA ILE A 89 11.20 6.41 17.72
C ILE A 89 10.55 5.39 16.79
N CYS A 90 9.87 4.39 17.36
CA CYS A 90 9.35 3.27 16.57
C CYS A 90 8.11 3.67 15.76
N THR A 91 8.36 4.01 14.50
CA THR A 91 7.39 4.48 13.50
C THR A 91 7.48 3.68 12.22
N GLY A 92 6.42 3.67 11.41
CA GLY A 92 6.35 2.94 10.13
C GLY A 92 7.47 3.26 9.13
N ALA A 93 8.16 4.40 9.28
CA ALA A 93 9.30 4.78 8.45
C ALA A 93 10.64 4.32 9.06
N SER A 94 10.76 4.34 10.38
CA SER A 94 12.00 4.01 11.11
C SER A 94 12.37 2.53 11.12
N TYR A 95 11.47 1.61 10.72
CA TYR A 95 11.82 0.18 10.62
C TYR A 95 12.78 -0.10 9.46
N ILE A 96 12.81 0.77 8.44
CA ILE A 96 13.66 0.61 7.27
C ILE A 96 14.85 1.55 7.39
N HIS A 97 16.06 0.99 7.52
CA HIS A 97 17.28 1.78 7.51
C HIS A 97 17.73 2.13 6.08
N TYR A 98 18.53 3.19 5.94
CA TYR A 98 19.19 3.50 4.66
C TYR A 98 20.12 2.34 4.26
N PRO A 99 20.15 1.89 2.99
CA PRO A 99 19.51 2.45 1.78
C PRO A 99 18.13 1.87 1.43
N VAL A 100 17.61 0.91 2.21
CA VAL A 100 16.37 0.18 1.87
C VAL A 100 15.15 1.12 1.84
N ILE A 101 15.18 2.21 2.64
CA ILE A 101 14.08 3.18 2.70
C ILE A 101 13.89 3.92 1.37
N GLU A 102 14.98 4.24 0.67
CA GLU A 102 14.95 4.92 -0.62
C GLU A 102 14.33 4.01 -1.69
N ILE A 103 14.74 2.74 -1.71
CA ILE A 103 14.18 1.72 -2.60
C ILE A 103 12.68 1.55 -2.33
N TYR A 104 12.28 1.49 -1.06
CA TYR A 104 10.88 1.35 -0.67
C TYR A 104 10.04 2.55 -1.13
N VAL A 105 10.45 3.78 -0.81
CA VAL A 105 9.72 5.00 -1.17
C VAL A 105 9.59 5.14 -2.68
N ASN A 106 10.68 4.90 -3.44
CA ASN A 106 10.64 4.94 -4.91
C ASN A 106 9.68 3.89 -5.48
N THR A 107 9.72 2.65 -4.95
CA THR A 107 8.85 1.58 -5.42
C THR A 107 7.38 1.86 -5.13
N VAL A 108 7.05 2.31 -3.91
CA VAL A 108 5.67 2.66 -3.54
C VAL A 108 5.15 3.81 -4.39
N THR A 109 5.98 4.83 -4.66
CA THR A 109 5.62 5.95 -5.53
C THR A 109 5.28 5.49 -6.95
N ILE A 110 6.09 4.60 -7.52
CA ILE A 110 5.83 4.00 -8.85
C ILE A 110 4.49 3.24 -8.84
N ILE A 111 4.25 2.41 -7.82
CA ILE A 111 3.00 1.65 -7.67
C ILE A 111 1.80 2.61 -7.61
N CYS A 112 1.89 3.68 -6.83
CA CYS A 112 0.86 4.70 -6.72
C CYS A 112 0.54 5.38 -8.07
N ILE A 113 1.57 5.72 -8.86
CA ILE A 113 1.38 6.30 -10.20
C ILE A 113 0.70 5.29 -11.14
N LEU A 114 1.15 4.03 -11.14
CA LEU A 114 0.55 2.98 -11.95
C LEU A 114 -0.92 2.72 -11.58
N LEU A 115 -1.26 2.77 -10.29
CA LEU A 115 -2.64 2.67 -9.82
C LEU A 115 -3.53 3.77 -10.40
N ILE A 116 -3.07 5.04 -10.37
CA ILE A 116 -3.81 6.17 -10.95
C ILE A 116 -4.02 5.97 -12.46
N ILE A 117 -3.00 5.52 -13.18
CA ILE A 117 -3.09 5.25 -14.62
C ILE A 117 -4.09 4.11 -14.87
N CYS A 118 -4.00 2.99 -14.14
CA CYS A 118 -4.90 1.85 -14.32
C CYS A 118 -6.36 2.23 -14.06
N TYR A 119 -6.65 2.95 -12.97
CA TYR A 119 -8.02 3.35 -12.63
C TYR A 119 -8.59 4.44 -13.55
N SER A 120 -7.76 5.38 -14.02
CA SER A 120 -8.20 6.38 -15.00
C SER A 120 -8.54 5.73 -16.34
N LEU A 121 -7.70 4.80 -16.83
CA LEU A 121 -7.99 4.00 -18.02
C LEU A 121 -9.26 3.16 -17.82
N PHE A 122 -9.37 2.45 -16.69
CA PHE A 122 -10.54 1.65 -16.36
C PHE A 122 -11.83 2.49 -16.40
N GLY A 123 -11.83 3.69 -15.82
CA GLY A 123 -12.96 4.62 -15.85
C GLY A 123 -13.31 5.12 -17.27
N ILE A 124 -12.32 5.37 -18.12
CA ILE A 124 -12.52 5.77 -19.52
C ILE A 124 -13.14 4.62 -20.33
N LEU A 125 -12.60 3.40 -20.20
CA LEU A 125 -13.14 2.20 -20.84
C LEU A 125 -14.57 1.92 -20.36
N LEU A 126 -14.84 2.10 -19.07
CA LEU A 126 -16.18 1.94 -18.49
C LEU A 126 -17.19 2.91 -19.10
N LYS A 127 -16.79 4.16 -19.39
CA LYS A 127 -17.65 5.13 -20.07
C LYS A 127 -17.92 4.77 -21.53
N ARG A 128 -16.98 4.11 -22.20
CA ARG A 128 -17.13 3.71 -23.62
C ARG A 128 -17.95 2.43 -23.79
N LEU A 129 -17.95 1.53 -22.82
CA LEU A 129 -18.70 0.28 -22.90
C LEU A 129 -20.15 0.48 -22.44
N PRO A 130 -21.16 0.12 -23.25
CA PRO A 130 -22.54 0.10 -22.81
C PRO A 130 -22.72 -1.04 -21.79
N MET A 131 -22.60 -0.70 -20.50
CA MET A 131 -22.80 -1.64 -19.40
C MET A 131 -24.30 -1.93 -19.26
N SER A 132 -24.68 -3.20 -19.43
CA SER A 132 -26.07 -3.65 -19.46
C SER A 132 -26.76 -3.69 -18.07
N THR A 133 -26.04 -3.58 -16.96
CA THR A 133 -26.61 -3.74 -15.61
C THR A 133 -26.16 -2.65 -14.64
N GLU A 134 -27.13 -2.05 -13.95
CA GLU A 134 -26.93 -0.96 -12.98
C GLU A 134 -26.09 -1.39 -11.77
N ASN A 135 -26.26 -2.64 -11.31
CA ASN A 135 -25.48 -3.23 -10.22
C ASN A 135 -23.97 -3.26 -10.51
N MET A 136 -23.57 -3.68 -11.73
CA MET A 136 -22.15 -3.73 -12.11
C MET A 136 -21.54 -2.33 -12.13
N ARG A 137 -22.33 -1.32 -12.57
CA ARG A 137 -21.89 0.07 -12.59
C ARG A 137 -21.62 0.62 -11.19
N ASN A 138 -22.46 0.29 -10.22
CA ASN A 138 -22.29 0.71 -8.82
C ASN A 138 -21.06 0.07 -8.18
N VAL A 139 -20.83 -1.23 -8.42
CA VAL A 139 -19.62 -1.93 -7.96
C VAL A 139 -18.34 -1.30 -8.52
N TYR A 140 -18.33 -0.90 -9.80
CA TYR A 140 -17.16 -0.26 -10.39
C TYR A 140 -16.93 1.18 -9.88
N ARG A 141 -17.98 1.93 -9.61
CA ARG A 141 -17.88 3.26 -8.98
C ARG A 141 -17.33 3.18 -7.56
N SER A 142 -17.81 2.23 -6.77
CA SER A 142 -17.28 2.02 -5.42
C SER A 142 -15.81 1.65 -5.43
N LEU A 143 -15.40 0.76 -6.35
CA LEU A 143 -14.00 0.39 -6.50
C LEU A 143 -13.10 1.59 -6.79
N ILE A 144 -13.50 2.49 -7.72
CA ILE A 144 -12.72 3.68 -8.04
C ILE A 144 -12.57 4.57 -6.80
N VAL A 145 -13.66 4.84 -6.08
CA VAL A 145 -13.64 5.69 -4.88
C VAL A 145 -12.72 5.11 -3.81
N ILE A 146 -12.85 3.82 -3.50
CA ILE A 146 -12.02 3.11 -2.52
C ILE A 146 -10.53 3.27 -2.85
N ASN A 147 -10.15 2.99 -4.10
CA ASN A 147 -8.75 3.04 -4.50
C ASN A 147 -8.21 4.46 -4.51
N THR A 148 -8.99 5.45 -4.96
CA THR A 148 -8.57 6.86 -4.89
C THR A 148 -8.37 7.34 -3.45
N SER A 149 -9.20 6.89 -2.50
CA SER A 149 -9.03 7.21 -1.08
C SER A 149 -7.75 6.61 -0.49
N ILE A 150 -7.43 5.35 -0.83
CA ILE A 150 -6.19 4.69 -0.38
C ILE A 150 -4.96 5.38 -0.98
N VAL A 151 -4.99 5.67 -2.28
CA VAL A 151 -3.89 6.38 -2.97
C VAL A 151 -3.68 7.76 -2.35
N PHE A 152 -4.75 8.51 -2.10
CA PHE A 152 -4.67 9.82 -1.47
C PHE A 152 -4.09 9.75 -0.04
N GLY A 153 -4.53 8.79 0.76
CA GLY A 153 -3.98 8.56 2.10
C GLY A 153 -2.48 8.23 2.08
N ASN A 154 -2.04 7.38 1.16
CA ASN A 154 -0.62 7.02 1.00
C ASN A 154 0.23 8.19 0.49
N PHE A 155 -0.26 8.96 -0.49
CA PHE A 155 0.45 10.16 -0.96
C PHE A 155 0.59 11.19 0.16
N GLY A 156 -0.48 11.43 0.93
CA GLY A 156 -0.42 12.34 2.08
C GLY A 156 0.63 11.91 3.11
N ALA A 157 0.70 10.61 3.41
CA ALA A 157 1.71 10.08 4.32
C ALA A 157 3.15 10.19 3.80
N ILE A 158 3.37 9.92 2.50
CA ILE A 158 4.70 10.04 1.87
C ILE A 158 5.15 11.50 1.84
N ILE A 159 4.27 12.43 1.45
CA ILE A 159 4.61 13.87 1.40
C ILE A 159 4.99 14.36 2.79
N LEU A 160 4.23 13.99 3.83
CA LEU A 160 4.54 14.36 5.20
C LEU A 160 5.88 13.80 5.68
N ALA A 161 6.21 12.56 5.28
CA ALA A 161 7.51 11.94 5.58
C ALA A 161 8.67 12.63 4.85
N LEU A 162 8.46 13.14 3.63
CA LEU A 162 9.47 13.86 2.85
C LEU A 162 9.68 15.31 3.32
N THR A 163 8.63 15.95 3.86
CA THR A 163 8.73 17.31 4.42
C THR A 163 9.40 17.36 5.79
N ASP A 164 9.63 16.22 6.44
CA ASP A 164 10.38 16.16 7.68
C ASP A 164 11.89 16.14 7.37
N GLU A 165 12.56 17.27 7.64
CA GLU A 165 13.98 17.47 7.33
C GLU A 165 14.90 16.50 8.10
N ASP A 166 14.45 15.97 9.25
CA ASP A 166 15.20 15.00 10.05
C ASP A 166 14.55 13.61 9.96
N HIS A 167 14.96 12.82 8.97
CA HIS A 167 14.53 11.42 8.82
C HIS A 167 14.88 10.55 10.04
N ARG A 168 15.83 10.98 10.89
CA ARG A 168 16.27 10.22 12.08
C ARG A 168 15.38 10.48 13.29
N ASN A 169 14.81 11.68 13.40
CA ASN A 169 13.86 12.08 14.44
C ASN A 169 12.68 12.87 13.84
N PRO A 170 11.79 12.20 13.08
CA PRO A 170 10.63 12.87 12.54
C PRO A 170 9.77 13.43 13.68
N THR A 171 9.21 14.61 13.47
CA THR A 171 8.37 15.24 14.48
C THR A 171 7.18 14.33 14.79
N LEU A 172 6.87 14.14 16.07
CA LEU A 172 5.79 13.22 16.49
C LEU A 172 4.45 13.55 15.79
N SER A 173 4.21 14.84 15.52
CA SER A 173 3.02 15.34 14.85
C SER A 173 2.91 14.92 13.39
N THR A 174 4.01 14.93 12.61
CA THR A 174 4.00 14.53 11.19
C THR A 174 3.74 13.03 11.07
N VAL A 175 4.35 12.22 11.93
CA VAL A 175 4.17 10.75 11.97
C VAL A 175 2.73 10.40 12.31
N LEU A 176 2.14 11.04 13.34
CA LEU A 176 0.76 10.79 13.74
C LEU A 176 -0.22 11.19 12.63
N LEU A 177 0.03 12.33 11.97
CA LEU A 177 -0.80 12.80 10.87
C LEU A 177 -0.70 11.88 9.64
N ALA A 178 0.49 11.40 9.30
CA ALA A 178 0.70 10.43 8.23
C ALA A 178 -0.03 9.10 8.50
N GLY A 179 0.09 8.57 9.72
CA GLY A 179 -0.64 7.37 10.13
C GLY A 179 -2.16 7.55 10.12
N LEU A 180 -2.64 8.73 10.51
CA LEU A 180 -4.06 9.07 10.47
C LEU A 180 -4.59 9.15 9.04
N LEU A 181 -3.83 9.72 8.11
CA LEU A 181 -4.20 9.78 6.67
C LEU A 181 -4.28 8.38 6.04
N MET A 182 -3.32 7.50 6.33
CA MET A 182 -3.36 6.10 5.88
C MET A 182 -4.57 5.36 6.44
N SER A 183 -4.84 5.55 7.74
CA SER A 183 -5.97 4.92 8.43
C SER A 183 -7.32 5.44 7.91
N PHE A 184 -7.41 6.73 7.61
CA PHE A 184 -8.59 7.33 7.01
C PHE A 184 -8.86 6.77 5.60
N GLY A 185 -7.82 6.64 4.78
CA GLY A 185 -7.92 6.05 3.44
C GLY A 185 -8.46 4.61 3.47
N SER A 186 -8.00 3.80 4.42
CA SER A 186 -8.50 2.43 4.59
C SER A 186 -9.92 2.39 5.16
N ALA A 187 -10.26 3.23 6.14
CA ALA A 187 -11.61 3.30 6.72
C ALA A 187 -12.68 3.72 5.69
N MET A 188 -12.34 4.62 4.77
CA MET A 188 -13.22 5.02 3.66
C MET A 188 -13.65 3.84 2.78
N SER A 189 -12.89 2.74 2.78
CA SER A 189 -13.23 1.53 2.03
C SER A 189 -14.54 0.90 2.49
N PHE A 190 -14.78 0.90 3.80
CA PHE A 190 -16.00 0.35 4.40
C PHE A 190 -17.22 1.19 4.03
N PHE A 191 -17.11 2.52 4.14
CA PHE A 191 -18.18 3.43 3.79
C PHE A 191 -18.52 3.40 2.31
N ALA A 192 -17.51 3.39 1.43
CA ALA A 192 -17.71 3.34 -0.01
C ALA A 192 -18.37 2.02 -0.47
N TYR A 193 -18.11 0.90 0.21
CA TYR A 193 -18.80 -0.36 -0.07
C TYR A 193 -20.26 -0.35 0.40
N TYR A 194 -20.54 0.26 1.56
CA TYR A 194 -21.89 0.30 2.14
C TYR A 194 -22.82 1.33 1.48
N LEU A 195 -22.33 2.52 1.14
CA LEU A 195 -23.13 3.60 0.53
C LEU A 195 -23.43 3.40 -0.96
N MET A 196 -22.67 2.56 -1.66
CA MET A 196 -22.84 2.29 -3.10
C MET A 196 -23.40 0.91 -3.41
N ARG A 197 -23.82 0.16 -2.39
CA ARG A 197 -24.67 -1.01 -2.54
C ARG A 197 -26.14 -0.58 -2.55
#